data_AF-A0A927LZD0-F1
#
_entry.id   AF-A0A927LZD0-F1
#
_cell.length_a   1.000
_cell.length_b   1.000
_cell.length_c   1.000
_cell.angle_alpha   90.00
_cell.angle_beta   90.00
_cell.angle_gamma   90.00
#
_symmetry.space_group_name_H-M   'P 1'
#
loop_
_entity.id
_entity.type
_entity.pdbx_description
1 polymer ?
#
loop_
_entity_poly.entity_id
_entity_poly.type
_entity_poly.pdbx_seq_one_letter_code
_entity_poly.pdbx_strand_id
1 'polypeptide(L)'
;MPQQQSSPLAFFDNANSQPDFTVALRGYDREQVNSHLGRLTAALNQSEQGRAEAEQRMNDAQRRLRQAEQRLASVEQKLTDTNKQLEENNRPTLSGLGTRVEQILRLAEEQANDHRSEAKRESEGILSAARLEAREITDKARAEAAAMKASAEREAGSVRTAAEREAAEVRVQARREADTLRADAERETKQLRTVTAHEVAELKSTVEREVATLRATAEREITQQRAKAAREAEEKRAEATKLLTDARDKRDKDLQALELQLAERREKAEREESERHAAQVAQTQKLVGEAEQRARAAQDRAKEIEQRAEARRVESERSAAETIDKAKNLSDKTLNEARAESHRVLSEARTEADLTTQAARREVEDLTRQKDAVTSQLGQMLSGLAGIVPGVGAAAKAPEPAKPAEKDESEERVTADAAG
;
A
#
# COMPACT_ATOMS: atom_id res chain seq x y z
N MET A 1 -92.69 150.80 45.97
CA MET A 1 -93.02 151.15 47.37
C MET A 1 -93.38 149.86 48.07
N PRO A 2 -92.79 149.48 49.24
CA PRO A 2 -92.42 150.38 50.32
C PRO A 2 -91.00 150.21 50.92
N GLN A 3 -90.58 151.30 51.56
CA GLN A 3 -89.76 151.43 52.77
C GLN A 3 -88.27 151.07 52.72
N GLN A 4 -87.52 152.07 52.24
CA GLN A 4 -86.31 152.56 52.92
C GLN A 4 -86.54 152.64 54.43
N GLN A 5 -85.65 152.01 55.21
CA GLN A 5 -85.31 152.44 56.56
C GLN A 5 -83.83 152.81 56.56
N SER A 6 -83.58 154.06 56.21
CA SER A 6 -82.35 154.78 56.53
C SER A 6 -82.34 155.08 58.02
N SER A 7 -81.54 154.35 58.81
CA SER A 7 -81.09 154.82 60.12
C SER A 7 -79.80 155.62 59.92
N PRO A 8 -79.81 156.93 60.17
CA PRO A 8 -78.70 157.84 59.90
C PRO A 8 -77.87 158.06 61.18
N LEU A 9 -76.63 158.53 61.00
CA LEU A 9 -75.92 159.40 61.97
C LEU A 9 -75.35 158.79 63.27
N ALA A 10 -74.76 157.59 63.27
CA ALA A 10 -73.83 157.20 64.35
C ALA A 10 -72.40 157.78 64.16
N PHE A 11 -72.11 158.39 63.00
CA PHE A 11 -70.78 158.93 62.68
C PHE A 11 -70.48 160.27 63.38
N PHE A 12 -71.49 161.12 63.55
CA PHE A 12 -71.28 162.48 64.08
C PHE A 12 -71.17 162.55 65.60
N ASP A 13 -71.52 161.50 66.34
CA ASP A 13 -71.49 161.50 67.81
C ASP A 13 -70.07 161.32 68.38
N ASN A 14 -69.13 160.81 67.59
CA ASN A 14 -67.73 160.58 68.00
C ASN A 14 -66.75 161.68 67.54
N ALA A 15 -67.21 162.68 66.78
CA ALA A 15 -66.33 163.75 66.27
C ALA A 15 -66.01 164.83 67.30
N ASN A 16 -66.74 164.90 68.42
CA ASN A 16 -66.64 165.97 69.41
C ASN A 16 -66.11 165.54 70.78
N SER A 17 -65.70 164.27 70.93
CA SER A 17 -65.13 163.74 72.16
C SER A 17 -63.63 164.06 72.20
N GLN A 18 -63.22 165.14 72.87
CA GLN A 18 -61.80 165.41 73.10
C GLN A 18 -61.20 164.28 73.97
N PRO A 19 -60.20 163.51 73.48
CA PRO A 19 -59.56 162.48 74.29
C PRO A 19 -58.64 163.15 75.32
N ASP A 20 -58.91 162.93 76.61
CA ASP A 20 -58.01 163.33 77.70
C ASP A 20 -56.82 162.35 77.73
N PHE A 21 -55.62 162.85 77.45
CA PHE A 21 -54.38 162.10 77.52
C PHE A 21 -53.65 162.41 78.83
N THR A 22 -53.13 161.39 79.53
CA THR A 22 -52.33 161.59 80.74
C THR A 22 -50.99 162.29 80.42
N VAL A 23 -50.56 163.23 81.28
CA VAL A 23 -49.31 163.99 81.11
C VAL A 23 -48.19 163.37 81.94
N ALA A 24 -47.15 162.86 81.28
CA ALA A 24 -45.88 162.47 81.87
C ALA A 24 -44.95 163.67 82.07
N LEU A 25 -43.87 163.50 82.85
CA LEU A 25 -42.90 164.53 83.28
C LEU A 25 -42.29 165.39 82.14
N ARG A 26 -42.56 165.03 80.87
CA ARG A 26 -42.18 165.79 79.67
C ARG A 26 -43.18 165.63 78.50
N GLY A 27 -44.50 165.65 78.77
CA GLY A 27 -45.55 165.65 77.73
C GLY A 27 -46.55 164.49 77.83
N TYR A 28 -47.45 164.33 76.85
CA TYR A 28 -48.49 163.28 76.86
C TYR A 28 -47.93 161.84 76.80
N ASP A 29 -48.66 160.90 77.38
CA ASP A 29 -48.34 159.46 77.36
C ASP A 29 -48.37 158.91 75.92
N ARG A 30 -47.22 158.41 75.46
CA ARG A 30 -47.03 157.90 74.10
C ARG A 30 -47.91 156.70 73.79
N GLU A 31 -48.19 155.81 74.75
CA GLU A 31 -49.03 154.63 74.47
C GLU A 31 -50.49 155.00 74.24
N GLN A 32 -51.04 155.92 75.05
CA GLN A 32 -52.41 156.39 74.88
C GLN A 32 -52.61 157.13 73.55
N VAL A 33 -51.66 157.98 73.18
CA VAL A 33 -51.66 158.69 71.89
C VAL A 33 -51.56 157.70 70.73
N ASN A 34 -50.66 156.71 70.80
CA ASN A 34 -50.54 155.68 69.75
C ASN A 34 -51.82 154.84 69.61
N SER A 35 -52.48 154.46 70.71
CA SER A 35 -53.76 153.74 70.68
C SER A 35 -54.88 154.58 70.06
N HIS A 36 -54.92 155.89 70.36
CA HIS A 36 -55.90 156.80 69.78
C HIS A 36 -55.63 157.07 68.30
N LEU A 37 -54.36 157.28 67.91
CA LEU A 37 -53.95 157.35 66.50
C LEU A 37 -54.32 156.07 65.76
N GLY A 38 -54.09 154.89 66.35
CA GLY A 38 -54.50 153.62 65.76
C GLY A 38 -56.01 153.51 65.54
N ARG A 39 -56.83 153.99 66.49
CA ARG A 39 -58.29 154.08 66.33
C ARG A 39 -58.71 155.08 65.26
N LEU A 40 -58.07 156.24 65.19
CA LEU A 40 -58.31 157.25 64.14
C LEU A 40 -57.93 156.70 62.75
N THR A 41 -56.80 156.02 62.63
CA THR A 41 -56.38 155.36 61.38
C THR A 41 -57.37 154.27 60.98
N ALA A 42 -57.85 153.45 61.92
CA ALA A 42 -58.88 152.45 61.64
C ALA A 42 -60.21 153.08 61.20
N ALA A 43 -60.65 154.16 61.84
CA ALA A 43 -61.86 154.89 61.46
C ALA A 43 -61.73 155.57 60.09
N LEU A 44 -60.55 156.14 59.78
CA LEU A 44 -60.26 156.71 58.47
C LEU A 44 -60.32 155.64 57.38
N ASN A 45 -59.65 154.49 57.59
CA ASN A 45 -59.68 153.37 56.65
C ASN A 45 -61.10 152.84 56.44
N GLN A 46 -61.91 152.77 57.50
CA GLN A 46 -63.31 152.35 57.40
C GLN A 46 -64.16 153.35 56.60
N SER A 47 -63.92 154.66 56.77
CA SER A 47 -64.59 155.71 56.00
C SER A 47 -64.18 155.68 54.51
N GLU A 48 -62.89 155.48 54.23
CA GLU A 48 -62.39 155.33 52.87
C GLU A 48 -62.97 154.09 52.16
N GLN A 49 -63.08 152.96 52.86
CA GLN A 49 -63.75 151.76 52.34
C GLN A 49 -65.23 152.01 52.05
N GLY A 50 -65.96 152.66 52.96
CA GLY A 50 -67.36 153.02 52.75
C GLY A 50 -67.56 153.95 51.55
N ARG A 51 -66.63 154.90 51.34
CA ARG A 51 -66.65 155.80 50.16
C ARG A 51 -66.43 155.02 48.87
N ALA A 52 -65.47 154.09 48.85
CA ALA A 52 -65.17 153.27 47.68
C ALA A 52 -66.37 152.38 47.28
N GLU A 53 -67.05 151.77 48.24
CA GLU A 53 -68.26 150.97 47.97
C GLU A 53 -69.41 151.81 47.40
N ALA A 54 -69.62 153.03 47.91
CA ALA A 54 -70.65 153.94 47.41
C ALA A 54 -70.35 154.37 45.96
N GLU A 55 -69.08 154.65 45.64
CA GLU A 55 -68.64 155.02 44.30
C GLU A 55 -68.85 153.87 43.30
N GLN A 56 -68.58 152.62 43.70
CA GLN A 56 -68.86 151.45 42.87
C GLN A 56 -70.37 151.30 42.57
N ARG A 57 -71.24 151.46 43.58
CA ARG A 57 -72.70 151.38 43.38
C ARG A 57 -73.22 152.45 42.43
N MET A 58 -72.64 153.65 42.47
CA MET A 58 -73.03 154.74 41.57
C MET A 58 -72.62 154.47 40.12
N ASN A 59 -71.42 153.93 39.91
CA ASN A 59 -70.93 153.54 38.59
C ASN A 59 -71.79 152.43 37.95
N ASP A 60 -72.21 151.43 38.72
CA ASP A 60 -73.09 150.36 38.21
C ASP A 60 -74.48 150.87 37.83
N ALA A 61 -75.04 151.80 38.60
CA ALA A 61 -76.32 152.44 38.28
C ALA A 61 -76.25 153.23 36.96
N GLN A 62 -75.18 153.98 36.73
CA GLN A 62 -74.97 154.73 35.48
C GLN A 62 -74.85 153.80 34.27
N ARG A 63 -74.20 152.63 34.40
CA ARG A 63 -74.09 151.64 33.31
C ARG A 63 -75.45 151.09 32.92
N ARG A 64 -76.32 150.79 33.89
CA ARG A 64 -77.68 150.28 33.63
C ARG A 64 -78.55 151.30 32.91
N LEU A 65 -78.41 152.59 33.24
CA LEU A 65 -79.16 153.67 32.59
C LEU A 65 -78.83 153.76 31.08
N ARG A 66 -77.54 153.75 30.73
CA ARG A 66 -77.09 153.80 29.32
C ARG A 66 -77.58 152.61 28.48
N GLN A 67 -77.64 151.41 29.06
CA GLN A 67 -78.16 150.24 28.36
C GLN A 67 -79.65 150.34 28.05
N ALA A 68 -80.44 150.97 28.94
CA ALA A 68 -81.86 151.18 28.71
C ALA A 68 -82.11 152.18 27.58
N GLU A 69 -81.34 153.26 27.52
CA GLU A 69 -81.43 154.29 26.46
C GLU A 69 -81.15 153.71 25.07
N GLN A 70 -80.14 152.85 24.92
CA GLN A 70 -79.83 152.20 23.64
C GLN A 70 -80.95 151.29 23.13
N ARG A 71 -81.66 150.59 24.03
CA ARG A 71 -82.79 149.74 23.65
C ARG A 71 -83.95 150.58 23.13
N LEU A 72 -84.22 151.73 23.76
CA LEU A 72 -85.30 152.63 23.34
C LEU A 72 -85.09 153.12 21.90
N ALA A 73 -83.88 153.60 21.58
CA ALA A 73 -83.52 154.06 20.24
C ALA A 73 -83.69 152.98 19.16
N SER A 74 -83.35 151.72 19.48
CA SER A 74 -83.49 150.60 18.54
C SER A 74 -84.94 150.28 18.17
N VAL A 75 -85.88 150.53 19.09
CA VAL A 75 -87.31 150.26 18.86
C VAL A 75 -87.92 151.36 18.00
N GLU A 76 -87.54 152.61 18.21
CA GLU A 76 -88.01 153.74 17.41
C GLU A 76 -87.62 153.60 15.93
N GLN A 77 -86.40 153.15 15.65
CA GLN A 77 -85.94 152.96 14.26
C GLN A 77 -86.76 151.89 13.51
N LYS A 78 -87.05 150.75 14.15
CA LYS A 78 -87.88 149.68 13.55
C LYS A 78 -89.28 150.17 13.17
N LEU A 79 -89.86 151.06 13.97
CA LEU A 79 -91.19 151.61 13.71
C LEU A 79 -91.21 152.48 12.43
N THR A 80 -90.13 153.23 12.20
CA THR A 80 -90.01 154.08 11.00
C THR A 80 -89.86 153.29 9.71
N ASP A 81 -89.10 152.19 9.73
CA ASP A 81 -88.86 151.36 8.54
C ASP A 81 -90.12 150.64 8.08
N THR A 82 -90.92 150.11 9.01
CA THR A 82 -92.17 149.42 8.68
C THR A 82 -93.20 150.33 8.01
N ASN A 83 -93.19 151.63 8.35
CA ASN A 83 -94.16 152.58 7.81
C ASN A 83 -93.90 152.90 6.32
N LYS A 84 -92.63 152.90 5.89
CA LYS A 84 -92.26 153.16 4.48
C LYS A 84 -92.70 152.05 3.52
N GLN A 85 -92.58 150.79 3.93
CA GLN A 85 -92.97 149.63 3.09
C GLN A 85 -94.46 149.61 2.74
N LEU A 86 -95.30 150.22 3.59
CA LEU A 86 -96.74 150.30 3.36
C LEU A 86 -97.13 151.31 2.27
N GLU A 87 -96.37 152.39 2.10
CA GLU A 87 -96.65 153.41 1.07
C GLU A 87 -96.38 152.90 -0.35
N GLU A 88 -95.33 152.08 -0.54
CA GLU A 88 -94.91 151.60 -1.87
C GLU A 88 -95.91 150.62 -2.51
N ASN A 89 -96.75 149.95 -1.72
CA ASN A 89 -97.66 148.91 -2.20
C ASN A 89 -98.94 149.45 -2.88
N ASN A 90 -99.27 150.75 -2.72
CA ASN A 90 -100.60 151.29 -3.05
C ASN A 90 -100.76 151.96 -4.43
N ARG A 91 -99.78 151.95 -5.36
CA ARG A 91 -99.93 152.57 -6.71
C ARG A 91 -99.29 151.79 -7.89
N PRO A 92 -100.01 150.90 -8.58
CA PRO A 92 -99.46 150.16 -9.75
C PRO A 92 -99.61 150.92 -11.09
N THR A 93 -98.53 150.96 -11.91
CA THR A 93 -98.51 151.48 -13.30
C THR A 93 -97.97 150.45 -14.30
N LEU A 94 -98.24 150.63 -15.59
CA LEU A 94 -98.00 149.69 -16.71
C LEU A 94 -96.53 149.28 -16.94
N SER A 95 -95.56 149.97 -16.31
CA SER A 95 -94.15 149.54 -16.23
C SER A 95 -93.95 148.29 -15.36
N GLY A 96 -94.90 147.98 -14.47
CA GLY A 96 -94.85 146.84 -13.55
C GLY A 96 -95.12 145.47 -14.18
N LEU A 97 -95.61 145.42 -15.42
CA LEU A 97 -95.88 144.15 -16.12
C LEU A 97 -94.61 143.57 -16.77
N GLY A 98 -93.71 144.42 -17.31
CA GLY A 98 -92.42 143.98 -17.84
C GLY A 98 -91.49 143.46 -16.74
N THR A 99 -91.46 144.15 -15.59
CA THR A 99 -90.75 143.67 -14.40
C THR A 99 -91.33 142.36 -13.87
N ARG A 100 -92.64 142.11 -14.03
CA ARG A 100 -93.26 140.83 -13.65
C ARG A 100 -92.86 139.67 -14.56
N VAL A 101 -92.75 139.88 -15.88
CA VAL A 101 -92.27 138.84 -16.81
C VAL A 101 -90.78 138.54 -16.58
N GLU A 102 -89.97 139.57 -16.33
CA GLU A 102 -88.58 139.41 -15.93
C GLU A 102 -88.46 138.64 -14.60
N GLN A 103 -89.33 138.91 -13.63
CA GLN A 103 -89.42 138.14 -12.39
C GLN A 103 -89.80 136.66 -12.62
N ILE A 104 -90.74 136.36 -13.52
CA ILE A 104 -91.13 134.97 -13.83
C ILE A 104 -89.99 134.23 -14.53
N LEU A 105 -89.31 134.85 -15.50
CA LEU A 105 -88.17 134.24 -16.18
C LEU A 105 -87.00 134.04 -15.23
N ARG A 106 -86.72 135.01 -14.36
CA ARG A 106 -85.70 134.89 -13.32
C ARG A 106 -86.04 133.79 -12.32
N LEU A 107 -87.30 133.68 -11.90
CA LEU A 107 -87.76 132.61 -11.01
C LEU A 107 -87.68 131.24 -11.70
N ALA A 108 -88.02 131.14 -12.99
CA ALA A 108 -87.91 129.89 -13.75
C ALA A 108 -86.44 129.49 -13.98
N GLU A 109 -85.55 130.44 -14.24
CA GLU A 109 -84.11 130.21 -14.35
C GLU A 109 -83.51 129.80 -12.99
N GLU A 110 -83.92 130.46 -11.91
CA GLU A 110 -83.55 130.09 -10.52
C GLU A 110 -84.04 128.69 -10.19
N GLN A 111 -85.31 128.36 -10.46
CA GLN A 111 -85.88 127.02 -10.26
C GLN A 111 -85.20 125.95 -11.13
N ALA A 112 -84.86 126.24 -12.39
CA ALA A 112 -84.13 125.31 -13.25
C ALA A 112 -82.70 125.08 -12.76
N ASN A 113 -82.02 126.13 -12.29
CA ASN A 113 -80.70 126.03 -11.68
C ASN A 113 -80.73 125.28 -10.35
N ASP A 114 -81.76 125.48 -9.54
CA ASP A 114 -81.98 124.76 -8.29
C ASP A 114 -82.23 123.27 -8.54
N HIS A 115 -83.12 122.91 -9.47
CA HIS A 115 -83.33 121.52 -9.87
C HIS A 115 -82.08 120.88 -10.46
N ARG A 116 -81.29 121.63 -11.26
CA ARG A 116 -80.02 121.13 -11.79
C ARG A 116 -78.99 120.92 -10.69
N SER A 117 -78.93 121.83 -9.72
CA SER A 117 -78.09 121.74 -8.52
C SER A 117 -78.49 120.54 -7.65
N GLU A 118 -79.79 120.35 -7.43
CA GLU A 118 -80.37 119.25 -6.67
C GLU A 118 -80.10 117.90 -7.33
N ALA A 119 -80.41 117.77 -8.63
CA ALA A 119 -80.12 116.56 -9.41
C ALA A 119 -78.60 116.24 -9.45
N LYS A 120 -77.75 117.26 -9.51
CA LYS A 120 -76.29 117.09 -9.44
C LYS A 120 -75.86 116.58 -8.06
N ARG A 121 -76.38 117.17 -6.97
CA ARG A 121 -76.12 116.70 -5.60
C ARG A 121 -76.61 115.27 -5.37
N GLU A 122 -77.80 114.94 -5.87
CA GLU A 122 -78.35 113.58 -5.78
C GLU A 122 -77.50 112.58 -6.57
N SER A 123 -77.10 112.92 -7.80
CA SER A 123 -76.21 112.09 -8.63
C SER A 123 -74.85 111.88 -7.97
N GLU A 124 -74.26 112.94 -7.42
CA GLU A 124 -73.01 112.86 -6.64
C GLU A 124 -73.18 111.99 -5.39
N GLY A 125 -74.33 112.10 -4.72
CA GLY A 125 -74.74 111.24 -3.61
C GLY A 125 -74.79 109.77 -4.00
N ILE A 126 -75.54 109.41 -5.05
CA ILE A 126 -75.65 108.03 -5.57
C ILE A 126 -74.28 107.50 -6.00
N LEU A 127 -73.47 108.28 -6.72
CA LEU A 127 -72.14 107.86 -7.13
C LEU A 127 -71.21 107.66 -5.94
N SER A 128 -71.31 108.49 -4.91
CA SER A 128 -70.51 108.33 -3.68
C SER A 128 -70.91 107.07 -2.91
N ALA A 129 -72.22 106.80 -2.79
CA ALA A 129 -72.76 105.60 -2.16
C ALA A 129 -72.37 104.34 -2.93
N ALA A 130 -72.56 104.32 -4.26
CA ALA A 130 -72.17 103.19 -5.11
C ALA A 130 -70.66 102.93 -5.07
N ARG A 131 -69.82 103.97 -5.00
CA ARG A 131 -68.38 103.82 -4.84
C ARG A 131 -68.00 103.27 -3.47
N LEU A 132 -68.70 103.67 -2.41
CA LEU A 132 -68.48 103.14 -1.07
C LEU A 132 -68.88 101.67 -1.00
N GLU A 133 -70.07 101.32 -1.50
CA GLU A 133 -70.55 99.94 -1.55
C GLU A 133 -69.64 99.05 -2.40
N ALA A 134 -69.21 99.51 -3.58
CA ALA A 134 -68.25 98.77 -4.40
C ALA A 134 -66.92 98.53 -3.66
N ARG A 135 -66.42 99.52 -2.92
CA ARG A 135 -65.21 99.35 -2.08
C ARG A 135 -65.44 98.31 -1.00
N GLU A 136 -66.54 98.40 -0.26
CA GLU A 136 -66.88 97.44 0.78
C GLU A 136 -67.01 96.02 0.24
N ILE A 137 -67.64 95.83 -0.91
CA ILE A 137 -67.72 94.51 -1.58
C ILE A 137 -66.33 94.02 -1.93
N THR A 138 -65.48 94.86 -2.52
CA THR A 138 -64.11 94.44 -2.89
C THR A 138 -63.23 94.14 -1.68
N ASP A 139 -63.38 94.88 -0.58
CA ASP A 139 -62.62 94.68 0.64
C ASP A 139 -63.08 93.41 1.37
N LYS A 140 -64.39 93.15 1.42
CA LYS A 140 -64.96 91.88 1.91
C LYS A 140 -64.47 90.69 1.08
N ALA A 141 -64.57 90.76 -0.25
CA ALA A 141 -64.11 89.69 -1.13
C ALA A 141 -62.59 89.44 -0.98
N ARG A 142 -61.78 90.49 -0.84
CA ARG A 142 -60.34 90.37 -0.57
C ARG A 142 -60.07 89.74 0.79
N ALA A 143 -60.80 90.13 1.83
CA ALA A 143 -60.66 89.57 3.17
C ALA A 143 -61.03 88.08 3.19
N GLU A 144 -62.15 87.69 2.55
CA GLU A 144 -62.58 86.30 2.42
C GLU A 144 -61.57 85.47 1.62
N ALA A 145 -61.07 85.97 0.48
CA ALA A 145 -60.05 85.29 -0.31
C ALA A 145 -58.74 85.12 0.48
N ALA A 146 -58.32 86.13 1.24
CA ALA A 146 -57.14 86.04 2.10
C ALA A 146 -57.33 85.02 3.23
N ALA A 147 -58.51 85.00 3.85
CA ALA A 147 -58.85 84.02 4.89
C ALA A 147 -58.88 82.58 4.33
N MET A 148 -59.50 82.38 3.16
CA MET A 148 -59.54 81.09 2.49
C MET A 148 -58.13 80.61 2.12
N LYS A 149 -57.30 81.49 1.56
CA LYS A 149 -55.90 81.18 1.24
C LYS A 149 -55.12 80.79 2.50
N ALA A 150 -55.27 81.54 3.59
CA ALA A 150 -54.61 81.24 4.85
C ALA A 150 -55.10 79.94 5.52
N SER A 151 -56.36 79.53 5.30
CA SER A 151 -56.85 78.21 5.73
C SER A 151 -56.24 77.10 4.88
N ALA A 152 -56.30 77.24 3.56
CA ALA A 152 -55.75 76.26 2.62
C ALA A 152 -54.24 76.04 2.81
N GLU A 153 -53.47 77.11 3.07
CA GLU A 153 -52.04 77.01 3.36
C GLU A 153 -51.76 76.28 4.69
N ARG A 154 -52.60 76.50 5.72
CA ARG A 154 -52.50 75.79 7.00
C ARG A 154 -52.86 74.32 6.88
N GLU A 155 -53.93 73.99 6.15
CA GLU A 155 -54.35 72.61 5.87
C GLU A 155 -53.32 71.88 5.00
N ALA A 156 -52.79 72.52 3.96
CA ALA A 156 -51.72 71.95 3.15
C ALA A 156 -50.42 71.76 3.96
N GLY A 157 -50.16 72.65 4.93
CA GLY A 157 -49.06 72.50 5.88
C GLY A 157 -49.25 71.29 6.80
N SER A 158 -50.44 71.16 7.40
CA SER A 158 -50.73 70.05 8.32
C SER A 158 -50.72 68.69 7.62
N VAL A 159 -51.29 68.59 6.42
CA VAL A 159 -51.26 67.37 5.60
C VAL A 159 -49.83 66.99 5.22
N ARG A 160 -49.00 67.97 4.82
CA ARG A 160 -47.57 67.70 4.52
C ARG A 160 -46.82 67.18 5.74
N THR A 161 -46.96 67.84 6.90
CA THR A 161 -46.31 67.39 8.13
C THR A 161 -46.81 66.01 8.57
N ALA A 162 -48.11 65.71 8.41
CA ALA A 162 -48.65 64.38 8.71
C ALA A 162 -48.06 63.30 7.78
N ALA A 163 -48.06 63.55 6.47
CA ALA A 163 -47.49 62.63 5.49
C ALA A 163 -45.98 62.41 5.68
N GLU A 164 -45.23 63.45 6.04
CA GLU A 164 -43.80 63.35 6.35
C GLU A 164 -43.53 62.49 7.59
N ARG A 165 -44.37 62.63 8.63
CA ARG A 165 -44.29 61.81 9.85
C ARG A 165 -44.62 60.36 9.55
N GLU A 166 -45.73 60.09 8.86
CA GLU A 166 -46.14 58.74 8.48
C GLU A 166 -45.06 58.06 7.60
N ALA A 167 -44.52 58.78 6.62
CA ALA A 167 -43.42 58.26 5.80
C ALA A 167 -42.14 58.00 6.61
N ALA A 168 -41.85 58.81 7.63
CA ALA A 168 -40.73 58.56 8.54
C ALA A 168 -40.97 57.31 9.40
N GLU A 169 -42.17 57.15 9.96
CA GLU A 169 -42.57 55.99 10.75
C GLU A 169 -42.50 54.69 9.94
N VAL A 170 -43.08 54.67 8.74
CA VAL A 170 -43.02 53.52 7.83
C VAL A 170 -41.58 53.17 7.48
N ARG A 171 -40.72 54.16 7.22
CA ARG A 171 -39.28 53.91 6.95
C ARG A 171 -38.55 53.34 8.15
N VAL A 172 -38.83 53.80 9.36
CA VAL A 172 -38.23 53.26 10.58
C VAL A 172 -38.71 51.83 10.83
N GLN A 173 -40.01 51.58 10.66
CA GLN A 173 -40.60 50.25 10.84
C GLN A 173 -40.03 49.26 9.82
N ALA A 174 -40.01 49.59 8.53
CA ALA A 174 -39.44 48.75 7.49
C ALA A 174 -37.95 48.44 7.72
N ARG A 175 -37.18 49.40 8.23
CA ARG A 175 -35.77 49.17 8.60
C ARG A 175 -35.65 48.18 9.76
N ARG A 176 -36.45 48.36 10.81
CA ARG A 176 -36.46 47.45 11.96
C ARG A 176 -36.84 46.03 11.55
N GLU A 177 -37.88 45.88 10.74
CA GLU A 177 -38.31 44.57 10.22
C GLU A 177 -37.23 43.91 9.36
N ALA A 178 -36.57 44.68 8.48
CA ALA A 178 -35.45 44.18 7.69
C ALA A 178 -34.27 43.75 8.56
N ASP A 179 -33.93 44.51 9.61
CA ASP A 179 -32.85 44.18 10.53
C ASP A 179 -33.19 42.93 11.36
N THR A 180 -34.44 42.77 11.82
CA THR A 180 -34.89 41.56 12.51
C THR A 180 -34.83 40.34 11.60
N LEU A 181 -35.31 40.46 10.36
CA LEU A 181 -35.29 39.36 9.40
C LEU A 181 -33.86 38.95 9.04
N ARG A 182 -32.95 39.91 8.89
CA ARG A 182 -31.51 39.64 8.70
C ARG A 182 -30.91 38.93 9.90
N ALA A 183 -31.19 39.40 11.13
CA ALA A 183 -30.69 38.76 12.34
C ALA A 183 -31.21 37.33 12.51
N ASP A 184 -32.47 37.08 12.18
CA ASP A 184 -33.07 35.75 12.21
C ASP A 184 -32.44 34.83 11.15
N ALA A 185 -32.32 35.29 9.91
CA ALA A 185 -31.67 34.53 8.84
C ALA A 185 -30.20 34.21 9.17
N GLU A 186 -29.46 35.15 9.77
CA GLU A 186 -28.09 34.91 10.22
C GLU A 186 -28.01 33.88 11.34
N ARG A 187 -28.93 33.92 12.31
CA ARG A 187 -29.01 32.93 13.40
C ARG A 187 -29.34 31.54 12.87
N GLU A 188 -30.35 31.44 12.01
CA GLU A 188 -30.75 30.18 11.38
C GLU A 188 -29.62 29.61 10.52
N THR A 189 -28.95 30.45 9.72
CA THR A 189 -27.80 30.02 8.90
C THR A 189 -26.65 29.51 9.77
N LYS A 190 -26.35 30.20 10.89
CA LYS A 190 -25.32 29.74 11.84
C LYS A 190 -25.73 28.41 12.48
N GLN A 191 -26.97 28.28 12.92
CA GLN A 191 -27.48 27.05 13.51
C GLN A 191 -27.41 25.88 12.51
N LEU A 192 -27.89 26.07 11.29
CA LEU A 192 -27.80 25.07 10.21
C LEU A 192 -26.34 24.67 9.94
N ARG A 193 -25.41 25.63 9.89
CA ARG A 193 -23.97 25.34 9.74
C ARG A 193 -23.42 24.53 10.90
N THR A 194 -23.82 24.83 12.14
CA THR A 194 -23.35 24.06 13.31
C THR A 194 -23.91 22.63 13.33
N VAL A 195 -25.19 22.46 13.03
CA VAL A 195 -25.84 21.14 12.97
C VAL A 195 -25.23 20.31 11.85
N THR A 196 -25.13 20.86 10.64
CA THR A 196 -24.52 20.15 9.50
C THR A 196 -23.05 19.82 9.76
N ALA A 197 -22.27 20.69 10.39
CA ALA A 197 -20.89 20.38 10.77
C ALA A 197 -20.82 19.21 11.77
N HIS A 198 -21.74 19.16 12.74
CA HIS A 198 -21.84 18.06 13.70
C HIS A 198 -22.22 16.74 13.01
N GLU A 199 -23.27 16.74 12.20
CA GLU A 199 -23.73 15.56 11.44
C GLU A 199 -22.62 15.02 10.52
N VAL A 200 -21.89 15.90 9.83
CA VAL A 200 -20.74 15.50 9.00
C VAL A 200 -19.62 14.90 9.85
N ALA A 201 -19.35 15.45 11.04
CA ALA A 201 -18.34 14.90 11.94
C ALA A 201 -18.75 13.52 12.49
N GLU A 202 -20.00 13.34 12.89
CA GLU A 202 -20.54 12.06 13.35
C GLU A 202 -20.53 11.00 12.24
N LEU A 203 -20.97 11.37 11.04
CA LEU A 203 -20.95 10.46 9.89
C LEU A 203 -19.51 10.05 9.54
N LYS A 204 -18.58 11.00 9.51
CA LYS A 204 -17.15 10.70 9.29
C LYS A 204 -16.61 9.77 10.37
N SER A 205 -16.87 10.04 11.64
CA SER A 205 -16.42 9.15 12.72
C SER A 205 -17.03 7.75 12.63
N THR A 206 -18.28 7.65 12.19
CA THR A 206 -18.95 6.35 12.01
C THR A 206 -18.31 5.57 10.86
N VAL A 207 -18.13 6.21 9.70
CA VAL A 207 -17.47 5.61 8.54
C VAL A 207 -16.03 5.21 8.86
N GLU A 208 -15.27 6.04 9.58
CA GLU A 208 -13.90 5.71 9.99
C GLU A 208 -13.85 4.46 10.89
N ARG A 209 -14.81 4.31 11.82
CA ARG A 209 -14.92 3.12 12.68
C ARG A 209 -15.33 1.88 11.89
N GLU A 210 -16.27 2.01 10.95
CA GLU A 210 -16.69 0.92 10.07
C GLU A 210 -15.54 0.45 9.18
N VAL A 211 -14.81 1.39 8.55
CA VAL A 211 -13.63 1.08 7.73
C VAL A 211 -12.54 0.42 8.57
N ALA A 212 -12.28 0.90 9.78
CA ALA A 212 -11.31 0.27 10.68
C ALA A 212 -11.73 -1.17 11.05
N THR A 213 -13.03 -1.38 11.32
CA THR A 213 -13.58 -2.70 11.63
C THR A 213 -13.46 -3.64 10.43
N LEU A 214 -13.86 -3.19 9.23
CA LEU A 214 -13.75 -3.97 7.99
C LEU A 214 -12.30 -4.32 7.64
N ARG A 215 -11.36 -3.40 7.86
CA ARG A 215 -9.92 -3.68 7.68
C ARG A 215 -9.45 -4.73 8.67
N ALA A 216 -9.81 -4.61 9.95
CA ALA A 216 -9.42 -5.59 10.96
C ALA A 216 -10.03 -6.98 10.69
N THR A 217 -11.28 -7.05 10.22
CA THR A 217 -11.90 -8.34 9.84
C THR A 217 -11.22 -8.94 8.61
N ALA A 218 -10.96 -8.14 7.57
CA ALA A 218 -10.27 -8.61 6.37
C ALA A 218 -8.85 -9.09 6.68
N GLU A 219 -8.09 -8.38 7.52
CA GLU A 219 -6.75 -8.81 7.97
C GLU A 219 -6.81 -10.13 8.74
N ARG A 220 -7.81 -10.32 9.61
CA ARG A 220 -8.04 -11.59 10.32
C ARG A 220 -8.40 -12.72 9.35
N GLU A 221 -9.26 -12.48 8.38
CA GLU A 221 -9.62 -13.49 7.38
C GLU A 221 -8.42 -13.87 6.51
N ILE A 222 -7.63 -12.90 6.04
CA ILE A 222 -6.41 -13.15 5.27
C ILE A 222 -5.40 -13.97 6.09
N THR A 223 -5.19 -13.62 7.36
CA THR A 223 -4.27 -14.36 8.22
C THR A 223 -4.77 -15.78 8.50
N GLN A 224 -6.06 -15.97 8.74
CA GLN A 224 -6.68 -17.29 8.88
C GLN A 224 -6.57 -18.14 7.61
N GLN A 225 -6.85 -17.56 6.43
CA GLN A 225 -6.71 -18.26 5.15
C GLN A 225 -5.26 -18.64 4.87
N ARG A 226 -4.30 -17.75 5.15
CA ARG A 226 -2.87 -18.06 5.03
C ARG A 226 -2.44 -19.18 5.98
N ALA A 227 -2.91 -19.16 7.23
CA ALA A 227 -2.61 -20.22 8.20
C ALA A 227 -3.22 -21.57 7.77
N LYS A 228 -4.44 -21.57 7.24
CA LYS A 228 -5.10 -22.76 6.69
C LYS A 228 -4.33 -23.31 5.49
N ALA A 229 -4.00 -22.47 4.51
CA ALA A 229 -3.22 -22.86 3.34
C ALA A 229 -1.82 -23.37 3.71
N ALA A 230 -1.17 -22.77 4.71
CA ALA A 230 0.12 -23.24 5.21
C ALA A 230 0.03 -24.64 5.84
N ARG A 231 -1.00 -24.90 6.66
CA ARG A 231 -1.25 -26.23 7.24
C ARG A 231 -1.54 -27.27 6.17
N GLU A 232 -2.42 -26.97 5.22
CA GLU A 232 -2.72 -27.89 4.10
C GLU A 232 -1.47 -28.18 3.26
N ALA A 233 -0.62 -27.17 3.01
CA ALA A 233 0.64 -27.37 2.31
C ALA A 233 1.63 -28.23 3.11
N GLU A 234 1.70 -28.07 4.43
CA GLU A 234 2.53 -28.88 5.31
C GLU A 234 2.02 -30.34 5.40
N GLU A 235 0.71 -30.54 5.52
CA GLU A 235 0.07 -31.86 5.47
C GLU A 235 0.39 -32.57 4.14
N LYS A 236 0.23 -31.89 3.00
CA LYS A 236 0.55 -32.45 1.68
C LYS A 236 2.04 -32.78 1.53
N ARG A 237 2.93 -31.95 2.08
CA ARG A 237 4.38 -32.25 2.11
C ARG A 237 4.69 -33.45 3.00
N ALA A 238 4.04 -33.57 4.15
CA ALA A 238 4.21 -34.72 5.04
C ALA A 238 3.69 -36.01 4.39
N GLU A 239 2.52 -35.98 3.75
CA GLU A 239 1.98 -37.09 2.95
C GLU A 239 2.93 -37.50 1.82
N ALA A 240 3.44 -36.54 1.04
CA ALA A 240 4.39 -36.81 -0.03
C ALA A 240 5.71 -37.40 0.51
N THR A 241 6.19 -36.91 1.65
CA THR A 241 7.40 -37.42 2.30
C THR A 241 7.19 -38.86 2.77
N LYS A 242 6.04 -39.17 3.38
CA LYS A 242 5.68 -40.54 3.79
C LYS A 242 5.59 -41.49 2.59
N LEU A 243 4.92 -41.07 1.51
CA LEU A 243 4.86 -41.88 0.29
C LEU A 243 6.24 -42.15 -0.30
N LEU A 244 7.14 -41.17 -0.27
CA LEU A 244 8.53 -41.36 -0.72
C LEU A 244 9.33 -42.30 0.20
N THR A 245 9.15 -42.22 1.51
CA THR A 245 9.80 -43.17 2.44
C THR A 245 9.25 -44.58 2.24
N ASP A 246 7.93 -44.74 2.16
CA ASP A 246 7.30 -46.05 1.95
C ASP A 246 7.72 -46.67 0.61
N ALA A 247 7.84 -45.85 -0.44
CA ALA A 247 8.32 -46.30 -1.75
C ALA A 247 9.80 -46.71 -1.71
N ARG A 248 10.65 -45.99 -0.95
CA ARG A 248 12.06 -46.36 -0.74
C ARG A 248 12.18 -47.66 0.04
N ASP A 249 11.47 -47.78 1.15
CA ASP A 249 11.47 -48.98 1.98
C ASP A 249 10.98 -50.21 1.19
N LYS A 250 9.95 -50.03 0.36
CA LYS A 250 9.48 -51.09 -0.53
C LYS A 250 10.54 -51.47 -1.56
N ARG A 251 11.15 -50.48 -2.23
CA ARG A 251 12.24 -50.73 -3.18
C ARG A 251 13.40 -51.48 -2.52
N ASP A 252 13.79 -51.09 -1.32
CA ASP A 252 14.92 -51.70 -0.62
C ASP A 252 14.59 -53.14 -0.19
N LYS A 253 13.35 -53.42 0.24
CA LYS A 253 12.86 -54.80 0.47
C LYS A 253 12.85 -55.63 -0.81
N ASP A 254 12.38 -55.06 -1.92
CA ASP A 254 12.35 -55.75 -3.22
C ASP A 254 13.78 -56.08 -3.70
N LEU A 255 14.73 -55.15 -3.51
CA LEU A 255 16.15 -55.38 -3.81
C LEU A 255 16.74 -56.48 -2.93
N GLN A 256 16.51 -56.47 -1.61
CA GLN A 256 16.97 -57.52 -0.70
C GLN A 256 16.39 -58.90 -1.08
N ALA A 257 15.11 -58.94 -1.45
CA ALA A 257 14.48 -60.18 -1.91
C ALA A 257 15.12 -60.69 -3.21
N LEU A 258 15.44 -59.80 -4.16
CA LEU A 258 16.14 -60.14 -5.39
C LEU A 258 17.57 -60.64 -5.11
N GLU A 259 18.30 -60.00 -4.21
CA GLU A 259 19.64 -60.42 -3.78
C GLU A 259 19.62 -61.82 -3.15
N LEU A 260 18.64 -62.11 -2.29
CA LEU A 260 18.45 -63.44 -1.72
C LEU A 260 18.16 -64.48 -2.81
N GLN A 261 17.26 -64.17 -3.76
CA GLN A 261 16.98 -65.07 -4.89
C GLN A 261 18.21 -65.32 -5.76
N LEU A 262 19.04 -64.30 -5.99
CA LEU A 262 20.30 -64.44 -6.72
C LEU A 262 21.31 -65.29 -5.94
N ALA A 263 21.41 -65.12 -4.62
CA ALA A 263 22.26 -65.94 -3.76
C ALA A 263 21.80 -67.40 -3.75
N GLU A 264 20.49 -67.67 -3.59
CA GLU A 264 19.93 -69.01 -3.68
C GLU A 264 20.17 -69.65 -5.06
N ARG A 265 20.03 -68.88 -6.15
CA ARG A 265 20.34 -69.37 -7.51
C ARG A 265 21.82 -69.68 -7.69
N ARG A 266 22.71 -68.85 -7.14
CA ARG A 266 24.16 -69.08 -7.17
C ARG A 266 24.52 -70.32 -6.36
N GLU A 267 23.99 -70.45 -5.15
CA GLU A 267 24.22 -71.62 -4.30
C GLU A 267 23.68 -72.90 -4.96
N LYS A 268 22.48 -72.87 -5.58
CA LYS A 268 21.97 -74.00 -6.37
C LYS A 268 22.87 -74.33 -7.54
N ALA A 269 23.31 -73.33 -8.31
CA ALA A 269 24.21 -73.55 -9.44
C ALA A 269 25.57 -74.12 -9.00
N GLU A 270 26.14 -73.61 -7.91
CA GLU A 270 27.39 -74.10 -7.32
C GLU A 270 27.23 -75.53 -6.79
N ARG A 271 26.10 -75.84 -6.13
CA ARG A 271 25.76 -77.21 -5.73
C ARG A 271 25.67 -78.13 -6.94
N GLU A 272 24.90 -77.77 -7.97
CA GLU A 272 24.78 -78.55 -9.21
C GLU A 272 26.14 -78.75 -9.90
N GLU A 273 26.98 -77.72 -9.95
CA GLU A 273 28.34 -77.82 -10.50
C GLU A 273 29.20 -78.77 -9.65
N SER A 274 29.15 -78.64 -8.32
CA SER A 274 29.87 -79.52 -7.39
C SER A 274 29.42 -80.98 -7.50
N GLU A 275 28.12 -81.23 -7.66
CA GLU A 275 27.54 -82.57 -7.87
C GLU A 275 28.00 -83.15 -9.21
N ARG A 276 27.98 -82.35 -10.28
CA ARG A 276 28.51 -82.78 -11.60
C ARG A 276 30.00 -83.09 -11.51
N HIS A 277 30.78 -82.24 -10.85
CA HIS A 277 32.21 -82.47 -10.67
C HIS A 277 32.47 -83.72 -9.82
N ALA A 278 31.76 -83.90 -8.71
CA ALA A 278 31.84 -85.10 -7.88
C ALA A 278 31.46 -86.36 -8.67
N ALA A 279 30.41 -86.30 -9.49
CA ALA A 279 30.02 -87.40 -10.38
C ALA A 279 31.09 -87.71 -11.44
N GLN A 280 31.69 -86.68 -12.07
CA GLN A 280 32.79 -86.83 -13.01
C GLN A 280 34.04 -87.42 -12.33
N VAL A 281 34.40 -86.95 -11.14
CA VAL A 281 35.51 -87.48 -10.35
C VAL A 281 35.24 -88.93 -9.96
N ALA A 282 34.04 -89.27 -9.49
CA ALA A 282 33.66 -90.64 -9.16
C ALA A 282 33.72 -91.56 -10.39
N GLN A 283 33.23 -91.09 -11.54
CA GLN A 283 33.33 -91.82 -12.81
C GLN A 283 34.80 -92.02 -13.23
N THR A 284 35.62 -90.98 -13.10
CA THR A 284 37.06 -91.05 -13.41
C THR A 284 37.78 -91.99 -12.46
N GLN A 285 37.51 -91.92 -11.16
CA GLN A 285 38.05 -92.85 -10.16
C GLN A 285 37.62 -94.29 -10.43
N LYS A 286 36.39 -94.53 -10.89
CA LYS A 286 35.94 -95.85 -11.31
C LYS A 286 36.74 -96.34 -12.52
N LEU A 287 36.92 -95.50 -13.55
CA LEU A 287 37.73 -95.84 -14.73
C LEU A 287 39.20 -96.09 -14.35
N VAL A 288 39.77 -95.27 -13.47
CA VAL A 288 41.13 -95.46 -12.94
C VAL A 288 41.20 -96.75 -12.14
N GLY A 289 40.23 -97.04 -11.27
CA GLY A 289 40.16 -98.30 -10.53
C GLY A 289 40.04 -99.52 -11.44
N GLU A 290 39.22 -99.45 -12.49
CA GLU A 290 39.13 -100.49 -13.53
C GLU A 290 40.43 -100.62 -14.34
N ALA A 291 41.12 -99.51 -14.61
CA ALA A 291 42.41 -99.50 -15.29
C ALA A 291 43.51 -100.07 -14.39
N GLU A 292 43.53 -99.73 -13.10
CA GLU A 292 44.44 -100.29 -12.10
C GLU A 292 44.18 -101.78 -11.89
N GLN A 293 42.92 -102.22 -11.84
CA GLN A 293 42.59 -103.65 -11.79
C GLN A 293 43.06 -104.37 -13.05
N ARG A 294 42.84 -103.77 -14.24
CA ARG A 294 43.39 -104.31 -15.50
C ARG A 294 44.91 -104.34 -15.50
N ALA A 295 45.57 -103.31 -14.98
CA ALA A 295 47.02 -103.24 -14.87
C ALA A 295 47.56 -104.27 -13.87
N ARG A 296 46.95 -104.43 -12.70
CA ARG A 296 47.29 -105.48 -11.73
C ARG A 296 47.07 -106.88 -12.31
N ALA A 297 45.94 -107.13 -12.95
CA ALA A 297 45.70 -108.39 -13.63
C ALA A 297 46.71 -108.65 -14.77
N ALA A 298 47.16 -107.61 -15.48
CA ALA A 298 48.23 -107.72 -16.46
C ALA A 298 49.60 -107.98 -15.81
N GLN A 299 49.91 -107.32 -14.69
CA GLN A 299 51.12 -107.54 -13.90
C GLN A 299 51.17 -108.94 -13.29
N ASP A 300 50.06 -109.44 -12.76
CA ASP A 300 49.96 -110.80 -12.21
C ASP A 300 50.11 -111.84 -13.33
N ARG A 301 49.48 -111.63 -14.49
CA ARG A 301 49.73 -112.45 -15.69
C ARG A 301 51.19 -112.39 -16.13
N ALA A 302 51.81 -111.21 -16.11
CA ALA A 302 53.22 -111.05 -16.47
C ALA A 302 54.11 -111.80 -15.48
N LYS A 303 53.86 -111.70 -14.17
CA LYS A 303 54.57 -112.47 -13.13
C LYS A 303 54.35 -113.98 -13.29
N GLU A 304 53.14 -114.42 -13.61
CA GLU A 304 52.85 -115.84 -13.84
C GLU A 304 53.60 -116.35 -15.09
N ILE A 305 53.66 -115.55 -16.16
CA ILE A 305 54.45 -115.85 -17.36
C ILE A 305 55.95 -115.89 -17.01
N GLU A 306 56.45 -114.95 -16.22
CA GLU A 306 57.85 -114.88 -15.77
C GLU A 306 58.21 -116.08 -14.89
N GLN A 307 57.36 -116.46 -13.93
CA GLN A 307 57.53 -117.67 -13.12
C GLN A 307 57.51 -118.94 -13.97
N ARG A 308 56.62 -119.03 -14.98
CA ARG A 308 56.62 -120.15 -15.94
C ARG A 308 57.85 -120.15 -16.85
N ALA A 309 58.40 -118.99 -17.17
CA ALA A 309 59.63 -118.87 -17.94
C ALA A 309 60.85 -119.29 -17.10
N GLU A 310 60.92 -118.86 -15.84
CA GLU A 310 61.98 -119.23 -14.91
C GLU A 310 61.93 -120.72 -14.55
N ALA A 311 60.74 -121.28 -14.32
CA ALA A 311 60.57 -122.71 -14.13
C ALA A 311 61.08 -123.51 -15.33
N ARG A 312 60.75 -123.07 -16.57
CA ARG A 312 61.29 -123.68 -17.79
C ARG A 312 62.80 -123.51 -17.95
N ARG A 313 63.35 -122.36 -17.54
CA ARG A 313 64.80 -122.10 -17.55
C ARG A 313 65.52 -123.07 -16.61
N VAL A 314 65.05 -123.18 -15.37
CA VAL A 314 65.62 -124.10 -14.35
C VAL A 314 65.48 -125.56 -14.77
N GLU A 315 64.33 -125.96 -15.33
CA GLU A 315 64.13 -127.32 -15.85
C GLU A 315 65.06 -127.62 -17.05
N SER A 316 65.24 -126.66 -17.95
CA SER A 316 66.18 -126.76 -19.07
C SER A 316 67.64 -126.82 -18.60
N GLU A 317 68.04 -126.02 -17.60
CA GLU A 317 69.38 -126.05 -17.00
C GLU A 317 69.64 -127.40 -16.31
N ARG A 318 68.65 -127.93 -15.61
CA ARG A 318 68.73 -129.25 -14.96
C ARG A 318 68.86 -130.37 -15.99
N SER A 319 68.06 -130.33 -17.07
CA SER A 319 68.15 -131.31 -18.17
C SER A 319 69.53 -131.22 -18.87
N ALA A 320 70.03 -130.02 -19.12
CA ALA A 320 71.37 -129.82 -19.68
C ALA A 320 72.47 -130.40 -18.77
N ALA A 321 72.39 -130.17 -17.46
CA ALA A 321 73.32 -130.75 -16.48
C ALA A 321 73.28 -132.28 -16.47
N GLU A 322 72.09 -132.89 -16.47
CA GLU A 322 71.95 -134.35 -16.57
C GLU A 322 72.52 -134.92 -17.86
N THR A 323 72.44 -134.17 -18.97
CA THR A 323 72.99 -134.60 -20.26
C THR A 323 74.52 -134.53 -20.25
N ILE A 324 75.10 -133.49 -19.62
CA ILE A 324 76.54 -133.35 -19.42
C ILE A 324 77.09 -134.47 -18.52
N ASP A 325 76.40 -134.80 -17.43
CA ASP A 325 76.83 -135.87 -16.52
C ASP A 325 76.76 -137.25 -17.20
N LYS A 326 75.72 -137.52 -18.00
CA LYS A 326 75.63 -138.73 -18.83
C LYS A 326 76.78 -138.79 -19.84
N ALA A 327 77.11 -137.68 -20.50
CA ALA A 327 78.21 -137.62 -21.46
C ALA A 327 79.59 -137.85 -20.82
N LYS A 328 79.84 -137.29 -19.63
CA LYS A 328 81.08 -137.53 -18.86
C LYS A 328 81.22 -138.98 -18.45
N ASN A 329 80.18 -139.56 -17.88
CA ASN A 329 80.18 -140.97 -17.47
C ASN A 329 80.39 -141.92 -18.65
N LEU A 330 79.82 -141.60 -19.82
CA LEU A 330 80.04 -142.36 -21.04
C LEU A 330 81.51 -142.27 -21.49
N SER A 331 82.07 -141.05 -21.50
CA SER A 331 83.47 -140.79 -21.91
C SER A 331 84.48 -141.48 -20.99
N ASP A 332 84.27 -141.46 -19.68
CA ASP A 332 85.12 -142.16 -18.70
C ASP A 332 85.06 -143.68 -18.90
N LYS A 333 83.90 -144.22 -19.29
CA LYS A 333 83.74 -145.65 -19.61
C LYS A 333 84.53 -146.04 -20.86
N THR A 334 84.46 -145.24 -21.92
CA THR A 334 85.18 -145.48 -23.18
C THR A 334 86.71 -145.38 -22.99
N LEU A 335 87.19 -144.45 -22.17
CA LEU A 335 88.62 -144.33 -21.87
C LEU A 335 89.18 -145.52 -21.09
N ASN A 336 88.39 -146.11 -20.20
CA ASN A 336 88.80 -147.30 -19.45
C ASN A 336 88.81 -148.56 -20.32
N GLU A 337 87.83 -148.72 -21.20
CA GLU A 337 87.77 -149.82 -22.18
C GLU A 337 88.96 -149.76 -23.14
N ALA A 338 89.29 -148.58 -23.69
CA ALA A 338 90.44 -148.41 -24.59
C ALA A 338 91.80 -148.68 -23.92
N ARG A 339 91.96 -148.33 -22.63
CA ARG A 339 93.19 -148.64 -21.88
C ARG A 339 93.36 -150.13 -21.62
N ALA A 340 92.27 -150.82 -21.26
CA ALA A 340 92.27 -152.27 -21.05
C ALA A 340 92.62 -153.02 -22.34
N GLU A 341 92.11 -152.57 -23.48
CA GLU A 341 92.39 -153.15 -24.79
C GLU A 341 93.86 -152.94 -25.22
N SER A 342 94.42 -151.74 -24.99
CA SER A 342 95.84 -151.49 -25.30
C SER A 342 96.80 -152.34 -24.45
N HIS A 343 96.46 -152.60 -23.18
CA HIS A 343 97.25 -153.47 -22.31
C HIS A 343 97.21 -154.93 -22.77
N ARG A 344 96.08 -155.38 -23.33
CA ARG A 344 95.92 -156.74 -23.85
C ARG A 344 96.82 -156.97 -25.07
N VAL A 345 96.77 -156.05 -26.04
CA VAL A 345 97.55 -156.09 -27.28
C VAL A 345 99.06 -156.05 -27.00
N LEU A 346 99.51 -155.23 -26.04
CA LEU A 346 100.93 -155.17 -25.67
C LEU A 346 101.44 -156.44 -24.97
N SER A 347 100.58 -157.17 -24.27
CA SER A 347 100.98 -158.43 -23.63
C SER A 347 101.07 -159.58 -24.65
N GLU A 348 100.10 -159.67 -25.56
CA GLU A 348 100.04 -160.67 -26.63
C GLU A 348 101.27 -160.56 -27.56
N ALA A 349 101.64 -159.33 -27.95
CA ALA A 349 102.82 -159.08 -28.78
C ALA A 349 104.16 -159.43 -28.11
N ARG A 350 104.28 -159.30 -26.77
CA ARG A 350 105.51 -159.64 -26.02
C ARG A 350 105.72 -161.15 -25.95
N THR A 351 104.66 -161.92 -25.72
CA THR A 351 104.72 -163.39 -25.69
C THR A 351 105.10 -163.99 -27.05
N GLU A 352 104.67 -163.36 -28.15
CA GLU A 352 104.98 -163.82 -29.51
C GLU A 352 106.44 -163.51 -29.92
N ALA A 353 107.00 -162.39 -29.45
CA ALA A 353 108.40 -162.03 -29.66
C ALA A 353 109.40 -162.95 -28.90
N ASP A 354 109.06 -163.42 -27.71
CA ASP A 354 109.91 -164.33 -26.93
C ASP A 354 109.93 -165.76 -27.53
N LEU A 355 108.81 -166.21 -28.09
CA LEU A 355 108.73 -167.52 -28.77
C LEU A 355 109.54 -167.56 -30.07
N THR A 356 109.49 -166.48 -30.85
CA THR A 356 110.22 -166.37 -32.13
C THR A 356 111.73 -166.24 -31.93
N THR A 357 112.20 -165.56 -30.89
CA THR A 357 113.64 -165.42 -30.59
C THR A 357 114.27 -166.70 -30.05
N GLN A 358 113.54 -167.55 -29.32
CA GLN A 358 114.04 -168.87 -28.90
C GLN A 358 114.13 -169.87 -30.06
N ALA A 359 113.17 -169.84 -31.00
CA ALA A 359 113.18 -170.68 -32.18
C ALA A 359 114.40 -170.38 -33.07
N ALA A 360 114.68 -169.08 -33.32
CA ALA A 360 115.82 -168.65 -34.14
C ALA A 360 117.19 -168.99 -33.52
N ARG A 361 117.32 -169.01 -32.18
CA ARG A 361 118.59 -169.36 -31.50
C ARG A 361 118.97 -170.83 -31.66
N ARG A 362 117.99 -171.74 -31.67
CA ARG A 362 118.24 -173.17 -31.90
C ARG A 362 118.72 -173.44 -33.32
N GLU A 363 118.20 -172.70 -34.29
CA GLU A 363 118.58 -172.81 -35.70
C GLU A 363 120.04 -172.37 -35.97
N VAL A 364 120.54 -171.39 -35.20
CA VAL A 364 121.92 -170.90 -35.32
C VAL A 364 122.95 -171.86 -34.69
N GLU A 365 122.59 -172.58 -33.63
CA GLU A 365 123.49 -173.56 -32.99
C GLU A 365 123.72 -174.80 -33.88
N ASP A 366 122.70 -175.28 -34.59
CA ASP A 366 122.81 -176.44 -35.47
C ASP A 366 123.63 -176.12 -36.74
N LEU A 367 123.52 -174.91 -37.28
CA LEU A 367 124.34 -174.45 -38.41
C LEU A 367 125.81 -174.24 -38.03
N THR A 368 126.09 -173.91 -36.76
CA THR A 368 127.47 -173.73 -36.27
C THR A 368 128.21 -175.07 -36.18
N ARG A 369 127.52 -176.16 -35.83
CA ARG A 369 128.12 -177.51 -35.83
C ARG A 369 128.44 -178.03 -37.23
N GLN A 370 127.67 -177.65 -38.25
CA GLN A 370 127.98 -178.00 -39.64
C GLN A 370 129.20 -177.25 -40.18
N LYS A 371 129.45 -176.03 -39.70
CA LYS A 371 130.59 -175.20 -40.13
C LYS A 371 131.95 -175.73 -39.64
N ASP A 372 132.03 -176.24 -38.42
CA ASP A 372 133.32 -176.66 -37.85
C ASP A 372 133.88 -177.94 -38.50
N ALA A 373 133.03 -178.85 -38.98
CA ALA A 373 133.51 -180.07 -39.64
C ALA A 373 134.09 -179.82 -41.05
N VAL A 374 133.64 -178.78 -41.75
CA VAL A 374 134.09 -178.47 -43.13
C VAL A 374 135.39 -177.64 -43.15
N THR A 375 135.78 -177.03 -42.04
CA THR A 375 136.86 -176.03 -42.02
C THR A 375 138.29 -176.63 -41.95
N SER A 376 138.49 -177.93 -41.69
CA SER A 376 139.87 -178.47 -41.53
C SER A 376 140.45 -179.24 -42.72
N GLN A 377 139.73 -179.46 -43.82
CA GLN A 377 140.26 -180.27 -44.93
C GLN A 377 140.79 -179.50 -46.15
N LEU A 378 140.96 -178.17 -46.13
CA LEU A 378 141.56 -177.47 -47.29
C LEU A 378 142.28 -176.13 -47.03
N GLY A 379 143.03 -176.04 -45.91
CA GLY A 379 143.97 -174.93 -45.68
C GLY A 379 145.43 -175.23 -46.04
N GLN A 380 145.84 -176.50 -46.16
CA GLN A 380 147.28 -176.82 -46.19
C GLN A 380 147.69 -178.05 -47.04
N MET A 381 147.07 -178.22 -48.22
CA MET A 381 147.79 -178.57 -49.47
C MET A 381 146.98 -178.11 -50.73
N LEU A 382 147.54 -177.13 -51.48
CA LEU A 382 147.40 -176.83 -52.94
C LEU A 382 145.99 -176.56 -53.51
N SER A 383 145.41 -175.36 -53.42
CA SER A 383 145.70 -174.11 -54.18
C SER A 383 145.58 -174.21 -55.70
N GLY A 384 144.59 -173.48 -56.25
CA GLY A 384 144.59 -173.18 -57.68
C GLY A 384 143.22 -172.95 -58.30
N LEU A 385 142.61 -171.83 -57.96
CA LEU A 385 141.82 -170.96 -58.85
C LEU A 385 140.61 -171.55 -59.61
N ALA A 386 139.45 -171.04 -59.18
CA ALA A 386 138.43 -170.38 -60.00
C ALA A 386 137.69 -171.16 -61.11
N GLY A 387 136.38 -171.30 -60.88
CA GLY A 387 135.40 -170.79 -61.82
C GLY A 387 134.48 -171.83 -62.46
N ILE A 388 133.18 -171.72 -62.18
CA ILE A 388 132.10 -171.38 -63.15
C ILE A 388 130.74 -171.75 -62.52
N VAL A 389 129.79 -170.81 -62.61
CA VAL A 389 128.34 -170.87 -62.25
C VAL A 389 127.68 -172.18 -62.72
N PRO A 390 126.82 -172.88 -61.92
CA PRO A 390 125.35 -172.89 -62.15
C PRO A 390 124.46 -173.29 -60.93
N GLY A 391 123.13 -173.29 -61.12
CA GLY A 391 122.16 -174.10 -60.35
C GLY A 391 121.29 -173.31 -59.35
N VAL A 392 120.00 -172.99 -59.57
CA VAL A 392 118.79 -173.75 -59.98
C VAL A 392 118.18 -174.62 -58.87
N GLY A 393 116.93 -174.27 -58.51
CA GLY A 393 115.86 -175.19 -58.12
C GLY A 393 115.51 -175.20 -56.63
N ALA A 394 114.27 -175.38 -56.18
CA ALA A 394 112.97 -175.57 -56.83
C ALA A 394 111.87 -175.67 -55.73
N ALA A 395 110.61 -175.77 -56.18
CA ALA A 395 109.39 -176.28 -55.51
C ALA A 395 108.47 -175.22 -54.85
N ALA A 396 107.32 -174.87 -55.45
CA ALA A 396 106.01 -175.56 -55.45
C ALA A 396 105.17 -175.15 -54.20
N LYS A 397 103.87 -174.84 -54.22
CA LYS A 397 102.76 -174.98 -55.19
C LYS A 397 101.57 -174.14 -54.65
N ALA A 398 100.72 -173.59 -55.54
CA ALA A 398 99.32 -173.16 -55.30
C ALA A 398 98.42 -174.38 -54.94
N PRO A 399 97.10 -174.30 -54.56
CA PRO A 399 96.08 -173.25 -54.83
C PRO A 399 95.01 -172.95 -53.71
N GLU A 400 94.15 -171.95 -53.99
CA GLU A 400 92.70 -171.70 -53.70
C GLU A 400 91.92 -172.35 -52.52
N PRO A 401 90.73 -171.82 -52.13
CA PRO A 401 90.10 -170.51 -52.38
C PRO A 401 89.64 -169.80 -51.09
N ALA A 402 89.51 -168.46 -51.11
CA ALA A 402 88.83 -167.73 -50.03
C ALA A 402 87.79 -166.76 -50.60
N LYS A 403 86.55 -166.92 -50.14
CA LYS A 403 85.32 -166.18 -50.50
C LYS A 403 84.78 -165.49 -49.21
N PRO A 404 83.76 -164.61 -49.31
CA PRO A 404 83.83 -163.25 -48.77
C PRO A 404 82.76 -162.93 -47.70
N ALA A 405 82.93 -161.78 -47.05
CA ALA A 405 81.92 -160.87 -46.44
C ALA A 405 82.71 -159.86 -45.58
N GLU A 406 82.41 -158.58 -45.37
CA GLU A 406 81.34 -157.65 -45.75
C GLU A 406 81.84 -156.25 -45.29
N LYS A 407 81.55 -155.20 -46.08
CA LYS A 407 81.00 -153.88 -45.68
C LYS A 407 81.58 -153.10 -44.48
N ASP A 408 81.72 -151.77 -44.50
CA ASP A 408 81.46 -150.76 -45.52
C ASP A 408 82.21 -149.47 -45.12
N GLU A 409 82.58 -148.72 -46.15
CA GLU A 409 82.70 -147.27 -46.23
C GLU A 409 83.63 -146.48 -45.28
N SER A 410 84.81 -146.21 -45.87
CA SER A 410 85.77 -145.15 -45.58
C SER A 410 85.36 -143.79 -46.16
N GLU A 411 85.60 -142.76 -45.35
CA GLU A 411 86.10 -141.40 -45.62
C GLU A 411 86.18 -140.81 -47.05
N GLU A 412 85.74 -139.55 -47.14
CA GLU A 412 86.55 -138.34 -47.46
C GLU A 412 86.05 -137.46 -48.62
N ARG A 413 86.04 -136.14 -48.32
CA ARG A 413 86.10 -134.94 -49.19
C ARG A 413 84.78 -134.39 -49.79
N VAL A 414 84.53 -133.09 -49.97
CA VAL A 414 85.05 -131.76 -49.53
C VAL A 414 84.12 -130.72 -50.21
N THR A 415 84.01 -129.51 -49.65
CA THR A 415 83.56 -128.20 -50.22
C THR A 415 82.09 -127.84 -50.51
N ALA A 416 81.67 -126.76 -49.82
CA ALA A 416 81.08 -125.48 -50.28
C ALA A 416 79.73 -125.46 -51.03
N ASP A 417 78.75 -124.67 -50.56
CA ASP A 417 78.49 -123.27 -51.00
C ASP A 417 77.19 -122.67 -50.38
N ALA A 418 77.16 -121.33 -50.36
CA ALA A 418 76.01 -120.40 -50.38
C ALA A 418 75.18 -120.12 -49.11
N ALA A 419 75.28 -118.85 -48.72
CA ALA A 419 74.75 -118.16 -47.55
C ALA A 419 73.23 -117.87 -47.53
N GLY A 420 72.69 -117.81 -46.31
CA GLY A 420 71.37 -117.28 -45.95
C GLY A 420 71.34 -116.95 -44.46
#